data_AF-A0A533UMR3-F1
#
_entry.id   AF-A0A533UMR3-F1
#
_cell.length_a   1.000
_cell.length_b   1.000
_cell.length_c   1.000
_cell.angle_alpha   90.00
_cell.angle_beta   90.00
_cell.angle_gamma   90.00
#
_symmetry.space_group_name_H-M   'P 1'
#
loop_
_entity.id
_entity.type
_entity.pdbx_description
1 polymer ?
#
loop_
_entity_poly.entity_id
_entity_poly.type
_entity_poly.pdbx_seq_one_letter_code
_entity_poly.pdbx_strand_id
1 'polypeptide(L)'
;MSSYSYVGKDFEIARAQAIQAIAARTNIDPWMNPILLKPIGNYRSEVFVNGKFYKKMHAKEYYKKFSLTKGLSTSKESLDRLRRRYDMVILEGAGSPAEINLARYDIANMRMAEYCSAPVILVTDIDKGGSFASIIGTLALLEKKYRKLIKGFVINKFRGDMEILRPSFSVLGKKTMKPVFGTIPLLKFDIPEEDSLHV
;
A
#
# COMPACT_ATOMS: atom_id res chain seq x y z
N MET A 1 -6.92 -5.40 -0.54
CA MET A 1 -8.20 -6.05 -0.86
C MET A 1 -8.96 -5.04 -1.70
N SER A 2 -9.83 -5.45 -2.62
CA SER A 2 -10.66 -4.48 -3.34
C SER A 2 -11.97 -5.12 -3.78
N SER A 3 -13.07 -4.42 -3.49
CA SER A 3 -14.44 -4.78 -3.81
C SER A 3 -14.78 -4.44 -5.27
N TYR A 4 -14.01 -3.53 -5.86
CA TYR A 4 -14.18 -3.09 -7.24
C TYR A 4 -12.97 -3.43 -8.10
N SER A 5 -13.23 -4.03 -9.26
CA SER A 5 -12.20 -4.41 -10.22
C SER A 5 -12.42 -3.76 -11.58
N TYR A 6 -11.34 -3.70 -12.34
CA TYR A 6 -11.33 -3.43 -13.78
C TYR A 6 -11.16 -4.76 -14.52
N VAL A 7 -12.08 -5.04 -15.44
CA VAL A 7 -12.05 -6.23 -16.29
C VAL A 7 -11.53 -5.82 -17.67
N GLY A 8 -10.29 -6.19 -17.96
CA GLY A 8 -9.72 -6.11 -19.29
C GLY A 8 -10.14 -7.30 -20.15
N LYS A 9 -9.63 -7.37 -21.39
CA LYS A 9 -9.96 -8.46 -22.33
C LYS A 9 -9.70 -9.85 -21.75
N ASP A 10 -8.53 -10.03 -21.14
CA ASP A 10 -8.04 -11.31 -20.65
C ASP A 10 -7.58 -11.25 -19.19
N PHE A 11 -7.88 -10.18 -18.46
CA PHE A 11 -7.38 -10.03 -17.09
C PHE A 11 -8.31 -9.19 -16.24
N GLU A 12 -8.21 -9.35 -14.92
CA GLU A 12 -8.95 -8.57 -13.94
C GLU A 12 -8.03 -8.09 -12.83
N ILE A 13 -7.99 -6.78 -12.58
CA ILE A 13 -7.21 -6.15 -11.50
C ILE A 13 -8.07 -5.24 -10.63
N ALA A 14 -7.56 -4.82 -9.47
CA ALA A 14 -8.21 -3.81 -8.64
C ALA A 14 -8.44 -2.52 -9.47
N ARG A 15 -9.60 -1.88 -9.27
CA ARG A 15 -9.93 -0.62 -9.95
C ARG A 15 -8.90 0.47 -9.63
N ALA A 16 -8.45 0.56 -8.39
CA ALA A 16 -7.43 1.53 -7.98
C ALA A 16 -6.14 1.38 -8.80
N GLN A 17 -5.70 0.14 -9.05
CA GLN A 17 -4.49 -0.14 -9.81
C GLN A 17 -4.65 0.22 -11.30
N ALA A 18 -5.85 0.02 -11.87
CA ALA A 18 -6.16 0.49 -13.22
C ALA A 18 -6.13 2.03 -13.31
N ILE A 19 -6.71 2.73 -12.33
CA ILE A 19 -6.71 4.20 -12.27
C ILE A 19 -5.27 4.72 -12.13
N GLN A 20 -4.45 4.09 -11.30
CA GLN A 20 -3.04 4.45 -11.12
C GLN A 20 -2.24 4.25 -12.42
N ALA A 21 -2.49 3.18 -13.16
CA ALA A 21 -1.86 2.95 -14.46
C ALA A 21 -2.21 4.07 -15.47
N ILE A 22 -3.48 4.48 -15.51
CA ILE A 22 -3.97 5.60 -16.34
C ILE A 22 -3.32 6.91 -15.90
N ALA A 23 -3.29 7.21 -14.60
CA ALA A 23 -2.67 8.41 -14.05
C ALA A 23 -1.16 8.48 -14.36
N ALA A 24 -0.49 7.32 -14.33
CA ALA A 24 0.91 7.18 -14.73
C ALA A 24 1.13 7.19 -16.24
N ARG A 25 0.07 7.29 -17.06
CA ARG A 25 0.11 7.25 -18.53
C ARG A 25 0.76 5.98 -19.08
N THR A 26 0.44 4.84 -18.45
CA THR A 26 0.94 3.51 -18.82
C THR A 26 -0.22 2.61 -19.26
N ASN A 27 0.10 1.49 -19.90
CA ASN A 27 -0.90 0.46 -20.17
C ASN A 27 -1.35 -0.17 -18.85
N ILE A 28 -2.66 -0.38 -18.72
CA ILE A 28 -3.22 -1.19 -17.62
C ILE A 28 -2.69 -2.61 -17.77
N ASP A 29 -1.94 -3.07 -16.78
CA ASP A 29 -1.18 -4.31 -16.85
C ASP A 29 -1.41 -5.16 -15.57
N PRO A 30 -1.80 -6.45 -15.67
CA PRO A 30 -1.97 -7.31 -14.51
C PRO A 30 -0.74 -7.45 -13.62
N TRP A 31 0.48 -7.22 -14.13
CA TRP A 31 1.70 -7.24 -13.31
C TRP A 31 1.74 -6.11 -12.27
N MET A 32 0.96 -5.04 -12.43
CA MET A 32 0.82 -3.96 -11.44
C MET A 32 0.00 -4.39 -10.22
N ASN A 33 -0.88 -5.38 -10.38
CA ASN A 33 -1.68 -5.94 -9.29
C ASN A 33 -1.60 -7.47 -9.26
N PRO A 34 -0.44 -8.02 -8.88
CA PRO A 34 -0.17 -9.45 -9.05
C PRO A 34 -1.11 -10.34 -8.25
N ILE A 35 -1.52 -9.89 -7.06
CA ILE A 35 -2.50 -10.57 -6.22
C ILE A 35 -3.67 -9.63 -5.98
N LEU A 36 -4.84 -9.97 -6.51
CA LEU A 36 -6.11 -9.31 -6.20
C LEU A 36 -6.94 -10.21 -5.29
N LEU A 37 -7.43 -9.64 -4.19
CA LEU A 37 -8.37 -10.26 -3.28
C LEU A 37 -9.70 -9.52 -3.37
N LYS A 38 -10.72 -10.17 -3.93
CA LYS A 38 -12.10 -9.66 -3.96
C LYS A 38 -12.93 -10.29 -2.85
N PRO A 39 -13.41 -9.53 -1.86
CA PRO A 39 -14.19 -10.09 -0.77
C PRO A 39 -15.53 -10.65 -1.27
N ILE A 40 -15.90 -11.82 -0.77
CA ILE A 40 -17.20 -12.47 -1.06
C ILE A 40 -17.96 -12.83 0.23
N GLY A 41 -17.62 -12.17 1.34
CA GLY A 41 -18.21 -12.42 2.67
C GLY A 41 -17.62 -13.65 3.38
N ASN A 42 -18.04 -13.85 4.63
CA ASN A 42 -17.69 -15.02 5.46
C ASN A 42 -16.18 -15.31 5.54
N TYR A 43 -15.37 -14.25 5.67
CA TYR A 43 -13.90 -14.32 5.68
C TYR A 43 -13.30 -15.01 4.44
N ARG A 44 -13.96 -14.91 3.28
CA ARG A 44 -13.49 -15.46 2.01
C ARG A 44 -13.25 -14.37 0.98
N SER A 45 -12.35 -14.68 0.06
CA SER A 45 -12.09 -13.86 -1.12
C SER A 45 -11.95 -14.72 -2.36
N GLU A 46 -12.36 -14.19 -3.51
CA GLU A 46 -11.84 -14.63 -4.79
C GLU A 46 -10.41 -14.13 -4.93
N VAL A 47 -9.48 -15.05 -5.15
CA VAL A 47 -8.07 -14.75 -5.33
C VAL A 47 -7.78 -14.77 -6.82
N PHE A 48 -7.22 -13.68 -7.32
CA PHE A 48 -6.73 -13.55 -8.68
C PHE A 48 -5.20 -13.46 -8.64
N VAL A 49 -4.54 -14.11 -9.60
CA VAL A 49 -3.08 -14.15 -9.74
C VAL A 49 -2.74 -13.67 -11.14
N ASN A 50 -1.97 -12.59 -11.24
CA ASN A 50 -1.61 -11.91 -12.49
C ASN A 50 -2.83 -11.72 -13.40
N GLY A 51 -3.91 -11.24 -12.80
CA GLY A 51 -5.14 -10.92 -13.51
C GLY A 51 -6.05 -12.10 -13.85
N LYS A 52 -5.71 -13.33 -13.49
CA LYS A 52 -6.54 -14.51 -13.74
C LYS A 52 -7.15 -15.03 -12.45
N PHE A 53 -8.43 -15.40 -12.49
CA PHE A 53 -9.07 -16.08 -11.35
C PHE A 53 -8.27 -17.34 -11.00
N TYR A 54 -7.89 -17.48 -9.74
CA TYR A 54 -7.14 -18.62 -9.25
C TYR A 54 -8.04 -19.56 -8.47
N LYS A 55 -8.63 -19.09 -7.36
CA LYS A 55 -9.64 -19.83 -6.59
C LYS A 55 -10.28 -18.95 -5.50
N LYS A 56 -11.37 -19.45 -4.91
CA LYS A 56 -11.95 -18.90 -3.69
C LYS A 56 -11.20 -19.43 -2.47
N MET A 57 -10.73 -18.55 -1.58
CA MET A 57 -9.98 -18.91 -0.38
C MET A 57 -10.60 -18.31 0.87
N HIS A 58 -10.60 -19.06 1.97
CA HIS A 58 -10.81 -18.48 3.30
C HIS A 58 -9.54 -17.76 3.76
N ALA A 59 -9.66 -16.68 4.52
CA ALA A 59 -8.53 -15.85 4.98
C ALA A 59 -7.44 -16.67 5.68
N LYS A 60 -7.84 -17.61 6.55
CA LYS A 60 -6.92 -18.55 7.20
C LYS A 60 -6.13 -19.41 6.21
N GLU A 61 -6.76 -19.86 5.13
CA GLU A 61 -6.08 -20.63 4.07
C GLU A 61 -5.12 -19.75 3.28
N TYR A 62 -5.56 -18.54 2.93
CA TYR A 62 -4.75 -17.56 2.22
C TYR A 62 -3.44 -17.29 2.97
N TYR A 63 -3.53 -16.89 4.24
CA TYR A 63 -2.35 -16.57 5.04
C TYR A 63 -1.45 -17.77 5.33
N LYS A 64 -2.02 -18.95 5.59
CA LYS A 64 -1.22 -20.14 5.95
C LYS A 64 -0.58 -20.83 4.75
N LYS A 65 -1.23 -20.83 3.58
CA LYS A 65 -0.83 -21.69 2.45
C LYS A 65 -0.44 -20.93 1.19
N PHE A 66 -0.86 -19.68 1.03
CA PHE A 66 -0.72 -18.94 -0.22
C PHE A 66 0.18 -17.72 -0.10
N SER A 67 -0.03 -16.84 0.89
CA SER A 67 0.62 -15.52 0.89
C SER A 67 2.15 -15.61 0.86
N LEU A 68 2.75 -16.44 1.71
CA LEU A 68 4.21 -16.56 1.80
C LEU A 68 4.84 -17.49 0.74
N THR A 69 4.02 -18.21 -0.01
CA THR A 69 4.47 -19.15 -1.04
C THR A 69 4.21 -18.52 -2.41
N LYS A 70 3.12 -18.93 -3.08
CA LYS A 70 2.74 -18.45 -4.41
C LYS A 70 2.48 -16.95 -4.43
N GLY A 71 1.88 -16.39 -3.38
CA GLY A 71 1.61 -14.95 -3.28
C GLY A 71 2.91 -14.14 -3.38
N LEU A 72 3.86 -14.42 -2.49
CA LEU A 72 5.14 -13.72 -2.44
C LEU A 72 5.99 -13.95 -3.69
N SER A 73 6.05 -15.19 -4.20
CA SER A 73 6.82 -15.47 -5.42
C SER A 73 6.28 -14.71 -6.62
N THR A 74 4.95 -14.67 -6.77
CA THR A 74 4.27 -13.93 -7.85
C THR A 74 4.51 -12.42 -7.71
N SER A 75 4.40 -11.86 -6.51
CA SER A 75 4.65 -10.42 -6.28
C SER A 75 6.08 -10.02 -6.60
N LYS A 76 7.07 -10.85 -6.25
CA LYS A 76 8.48 -10.63 -6.59
C LYS A 76 8.73 -10.66 -8.09
N GLU A 77 8.25 -11.70 -8.77
CA GLU A 77 8.35 -11.82 -10.22
C GLU A 77 7.76 -10.61 -10.95
N SER A 78 6.59 -10.16 -10.48
CA SER A 78 5.87 -9.03 -11.06
C SER A 78 6.65 -7.73 -10.90
N LEU A 79 7.18 -7.47 -9.69
CA LEU A 79 8.04 -6.32 -9.44
C LEU A 79 9.29 -6.35 -10.33
N ASP A 80 9.98 -7.49 -10.41
CA ASP A 80 11.21 -7.61 -11.21
C ASP A 80 10.94 -7.38 -12.69
N ARG A 81 9.80 -7.85 -13.19
CA ARG A 81 9.35 -7.58 -14.56
C ARG A 81 9.07 -6.10 -14.79
N LEU A 82 8.35 -5.44 -13.88
CA LEU A 82 8.06 -4.00 -13.99
C LEU A 82 9.34 -3.17 -13.97
N ARG A 83 10.31 -3.51 -13.10
CA ARG A 83 11.61 -2.81 -13.00
C ARG A 83 12.49 -2.94 -14.24
N ARG A 84 12.27 -3.95 -15.08
CA ARG A 84 12.95 -4.08 -16.38
C ARG A 84 12.32 -3.22 -17.47
N ARG A 85 11.07 -2.79 -17.28
CA ARG A 85 10.26 -2.09 -18.30
C ARG A 85 10.12 -0.60 -18.02
N TYR A 86 10.19 -0.19 -16.76
CA TYR A 86 9.98 1.19 -16.32
C TYR A 86 11.19 1.70 -15.54
N ASP A 87 11.54 2.98 -15.75
CA ASP A 87 12.62 3.64 -15.04
C ASP A 87 12.32 3.84 -13.55
N MET A 88 11.03 4.01 -13.22
CA MET A 88 10.53 4.17 -11.86
C MET A 88 9.31 3.29 -11.63
N VAL A 89 9.34 2.55 -10.52
CA VAL A 89 8.22 1.73 -10.04
C VAL A 89 7.90 2.18 -8.61
N ILE A 90 6.68 2.62 -8.38
CA ILE A 90 6.18 2.98 -7.05
C ILE A 90 5.41 1.79 -6.49
N LEU A 91 5.84 1.30 -5.32
CA LEU A 91 5.16 0.25 -4.57
C LEU A 91 4.23 0.91 -3.55
N GLU A 92 2.93 0.85 -3.80
CA GLU A 92 1.94 1.23 -2.80
C GLU A 92 1.69 0.05 -1.85
N GLY A 93 1.75 0.33 -0.54
CA GLY A 93 1.38 -0.63 0.49
C GLY A 93 -0.13 -0.87 0.56
N ALA A 94 -0.55 -1.84 1.36
CA ALA A 94 -1.96 -2.07 1.67
C ALA A 94 -2.19 -1.89 3.17
N GLY A 95 -3.06 -0.95 3.54
CA GLY A 95 -3.36 -0.66 4.94
C GLY A 95 -2.13 -0.15 5.71
N SER A 96 -2.03 -0.54 6.98
CA SER A 96 -0.90 -0.14 7.82
C SER A 96 0.23 -1.18 7.76
N PRO A 97 1.50 -0.77 7.60
CA PRO A 97 2.63 -1.69 7.70
C PRO A 97 2.86 -2.21 9.13
N ALA A 98 2.09 -1.73 10.12
CA ALA A 98 2.20 -2.08 11.53
C ALA A 98 1.03 -2.93 12.05
N GLU A 99 0.33 -3.67 11.19
CA GLU A 99 -0.65 -4.68 11.60
C GLU A 99 0.04 -5.90 12.23
N ILE A 100 0.39 -5.80 13.52
CA ILE A 100 1.21 -6.77 14.26
C ILE A 100 0.67 -8.21 14.19
N ASN A 101 -0.65 -8.37 14.11
CA ASN A 101 -1.33 -9.66 14.00
C ASN A 101 -1.15 -10.33 12.61
N LEU A 102 -0.86 -9.55 11.57
CA LEU A 102 -0.69 -10.01 10.19
C LEU A 102 0.73 -9.83 9.65
N ALA A 103 1.61 -9.13 10.36
CA ALA A 103 2.97 -8.79 9.92
C ALA A 103 3.77 -9.99 9.35
N ARG A 104 3.65 -11.18 9.97
CA ARG A 104 4.35 -12.39 9.49
C ARG A 104 3.87 -12.89 8.13
N TYR A 105 2.67 -12.52 7.69
CA TYR A 105 2.05 -12.93 6.44
C TYR A 105 1.93 -11.80 5.42
N ASP A 106 2.25 -10.58 5.82
CA ASP A 106 2.18 -9.41 4.98
C ASP A 106 3.24 -9.47 3.86
N ILE A 107 2.72 -9.36 2.64
CA ILE A 107 3.48 -9.34 1.39
C ILE A 107 3.17 -8.09 0.56
N ALA A 108 2.37 -7.15 1.10
CA ALA A 108 2.01 -5.91 0.43
C ALA A 108 2.89 -4.74 0.89
N ASN A 109 3.35 -4.74 2.15
CA ASN A 109 4.14 -3.63 2.69
C ASN A 109 5.65 -3.94 2.79
N MET A 110 6.18 -3.99 4.02
CA MET A 110 7.62 -3.88 4.29
C MET A 110 8.45 -5.05 3.77
N ARG A 111 7.86 -6.23 3.58
CA ARG A 111 8.56 -7.38 3.00
C ARG A 111 8.96 -7.14 1.54
N MET A 112 8.09 -6.50 0.76
CA MET A 112 8.41 -6.17 -0.63
C MET A 112 9.41 -5.01 -0.69
N ALA A 113 9.28 -4.03 0.19
CA ALA A 113 10.28 -2.97 0.34
C ALA A 113 11.66 -3.54 0.70
N GLU A 114 11.74 -4.51 1.62
CA GLU A 114 12.97 -5.21 1.97
C GLU A 114 13.53 -6.00 0.77
N TYR A 115 12.67 -6.73 0.04
CA TYR A 115 13.08 -7.50 -1.12
C TYR A 115 13.82 -6.66 -2.17
N CYS A 116 13.35 -5.45 -2.44
CA CYS A 116 13.96 -4.56 -3.43
C CYS A 116 14.84 -3.46 -2.82
N SER A 117 15.06 -3.48 -1.49
CA SER A 117 15.77 -2.41 -0.75
C SER A 117 15.21 -1.01 -1.03
N ALA A 118 13.89 -0.88 -1.23
CA ALA A 118 13.26 0.38 -1.58
C ALA A 118 13.26 1.37 -0.40
N PRO A 119 13.53 2.66 -0.65
CA PRO A 119 13.24 3.71 0.33
C PRO A 119 11.72 3.80 0.55
N VAL A 120 11.29 3.83 1.80
CA VAL A 120 9.86 3.88 2.16
C VAL A 120 9.50 5.26 2.69
N ILE A 121 8.39 5.80 2.21
CA ILE A 121 7.76 7.01 2.75
C ILE A 121 6.48 6.58 3.46
N LEU A 122 6.32 6.94 4.73
CA LEU A 122 5.06 6.73 5.43
C LEU A 122 4.15 7.94 5.22
N VAL A 123 2.95 7.68 4.72
CA VAL A 123 1.92 8.69 4.51
C VAL A 123 0.89 8.57 5.62
N THR A 124 0.51 9.68 6.25
CA THR A 124 -0.51 9.71 7.30
C THR A 124 -1.62 10.69 6.96
N ASP A 125 -2.84 10.39 7.38
CA ASP A 125 -4.01 11.24 7.20
C ASP A 125 -4.13 12.19 8.40
N ILE A 126 -4.00 13.51 8.18
CA ILE A 126 -4.16 14.50 9.24
C ILE A 126 -5.62 14.88 9.52
N ASP A 127 -6.52 14.67 8.56
CA ASP A 127 -7.93 15.06 8.65
C ASP A 127 -8.65 14.28 9.77
N LYS A 128 -8.19 13.05 10.05
CA LYS A 128 -8.70 12.21 11.15
C LYS A 128 -8.13 12.56 12.54
N GLY A 129 -7.18 13.49 12.61
CA GLY A 129 -6.42 13.79 13.83
C GLY A 129 -5.43 12.69 14.21
N GLY A 130 -4.54 12.99 15.17
CA GLY A 130 -3.59 11.99 15.72
C GLY A 130 -2.47 11.53 14.77
N SER A 131 -2.26 12.20 13.64
CA SER A 131 -1.28 11.81 12.61
C SER A 131 0.15 11.58 13.14
N PHE A 132 0.61 12.45 14.03
CA PHE A 132 1.94 12.34 14.67
C PHE A 132 2.05 11.10 15.57
N ALA A 133 1.00 10.83 16.36
CA ALA A 133 0.94 9.65 17.22
C ALA A 133 0.87 8.38 16.37
N SER A 134 0.11 8.39 15.27
CA SER A 134 0.04 7.27 14.31
C SER A 134 1.40 6.96 13.69
N ILE A 135 2.15 7.98 13.26
CA ILE A 135 3.51 7.81 12.74
C ILE A 135 4.43 7.18 13.80
N ILE A 136 4.46 7.76 15.01
CA ILE A 136 5.33 7.30 16.09
C ILE A 136 4.98 5.85 16.48
N GLY A 137 3.68 5.55 16.63
CA GLY A 137 3.18 4.21 16.93
C GLY A 137 3.56 3.20 15.84
N THR A 138 3.38 3.56 14.57
CA THR A 138 3.78 2.71 13.43
C THR A 138 5.27 2.39 13.48
N LEU A 139 6.13 3.40 13.69
CA LEU A 139 7.57 3.18 13.82
C LEU A 139 7.93 2.32 15.03
N ALA A 140 7.24 2.51 16.16
CA ALA A 140 7.49 1.75 17.38
C ALA A 140 7.15 0.26 17.23
N LEU A 141 6.10 -0.07 16.47
CA LEU A 141 5.62 -1.43 16.22
C LEU A 141 6.41 -2.17 15.14
N LEU A 142 7.04 -1.46 14.20
CA LEU A 142 7.83 -2.08 13.14
C LEU A 142 9.11 -2.74 13.67
N GLU A 143 9.56 -3.82 13.02
CA GLU A 143 10.90 -4.38 13.28
C GLU A 143 12.01 -3.38 12.92
N LYS A 144 13.14 -3.44 13.63
CA LYS A 144 14.28 -2.52 13.41
C LYS A 144 14.76 -2.51 11.95
N LYS A 145 14.76 -3.67 11.28
CA LYS A 145 15.16 -3.80 9.87
C LYS A 145 14.26 -2.98 8.93
N TYR A 146 12.95 -3.00 9.16
CA TYR A 146 11.98 -2.23 8.38
C TYR A 146 12.02 -0.74 8.69
N ARG A 147 12.25 -0.35 9.96
CA ARG A 147 12.44 1.06 10.33
C ARG A 147 13.60 1.74 9.59
N LYS A 148 14.63 0.99 9.21
CA LYS A 148 15.79 1.51 8.44
C LYS A 148 15.43 1.88 6.99
N LEU A 149 14.43 1.21 6.41
CA LEU A 149 13.96 1.49 5.05
C LEU A 149 13.16 2.79 4.97
N ILE A 150 12.47 3.16 6.06
CA ILE A 150 11.68 4.39 6.11
C ILE A 150 12.61 5.61 6.06
N LYS A 151 12.40 6.49 5.08
CA LYS A 151 13.19 7.70 4.85
C LYS A 151 12.54 8.97 5.36
N GLY A 152 11.23 8.96 5.63
CA GLY A 152 10.52 10.11 6.16
C GLY A 152 9.01 9.96 6.03
N PHE A 153 8.33 11.08 6.19
CA PHE A 153 6.88 11.15 6.28
C PHE A 153 6.29 12.17 5.31
N VAL A 154 5.07 11.90 4.86
CA VAL A 154 4.21 12.86 4.18
C VAL A 154 2.90 12.96 4.94
N ILE A 155 2.47 14.19 5.22
CA ILE A 155 1.20 14.46 5.90
C ILE A 155 0.13 14.73 4.83
N ASN A 156 -0.75 13.77 4.58
CA ASN A 156 -1.79 13.86 3.57
C ASN A 156 -3.06 14.54 4.11
N LYS A 157 -3.90 15.04 3.20
CA LYS A 157 -5.19 15.66 3.47
C LYS A 157 -5.12 16.93 4.34
N PHE A 158 -4.08 17.72 4.16
CA PHE A 158 -3.91 18.95 4.93
C PHE A 158 -4.91 20.04 4.49
N ARG A 159 -5.60 20.62 5.47
CA ARG A 159 -6.42 21.84 5.36
C ARG A 159 -6.01 22.74 6.52
N GLY A 160 -5.28 23.82 6.26
CA GLY A 160 -4.87 24.73 7.33
C GLY A 160 -3.67 25.60 6.97
N ASP A 161 -3.16 26.28 7.99
CA ASP A 161 -2.00 27.16 7.87
C ASP A 161 -0.70 26.37 8.06
N MET A 162 0.15 26.38 7.03
CA MET A 162 1.45 25.71 7.06
C MET A 162 2.39 26.30 8.11
N GLU A 163 2.28 27.58 8.44
CA GLU A 163 3.12 28.23 9.45
C GLU A 163 2.82 27.70 10.85
N ILE A 164 1.58 27.29 11.11
CA ILE A 164 1.18 26.63 12.37
C ILE A 164 1.70 25.19 12.43
N LEU A 165 1.67 24.45 11.31
CA LEU A 165 2.05 23.04 11.29
C LEU A 165 3.57 22.81 11.26
N ARG A 166 4.31 23.65 10.52
CA ARG A 166 5.74 23.48 10.25
C ARG A 166 6.61 23.31 11.50
N PRO A 167 6.39 24.02 12.62
CA PRO A 167 7.14 23.80 13.86
C PRO A 167 7.06 22.36 14.39
N SER A 168 5.91 21.69 14.20
CA SER A 168 5.71 20.30 14.62
C SER A 168 6.59 19.31 13.85
N PHE A 169 7.01 19.63 12.62
CA PHE A 169 7.90 18.76 11.84
C PHE A 169 9.25 18.57 12.53
N SER A 170 9.76 19.61 13.18
CA SER A 170 11.00 19.53 13.98
C SER A 170 10.84 18.62 15.19
N VAL A 171 9.67 18.64 15.84
CA VAL A 171 9.36 17.77 16.99
C VAL A 171 9.31 16.30 16.55
N LEU A 172 8.62 16.02 15.45
CA LEU A 172 8.54 14.67 14.90
C LEU A 172 9.91 14.18 14.43
N GLY A 173 10.69 15.05 13.77
CA GLY A 173 12.05 14.76 13.33
C GLY A 173 12.96 14.37 14.49
N LYS A 174 12.93 15.10 15.61
CA LYS A 174 13.71 14.77 16.82
C LYS A 174 13.30 13.43 17.43
N LYS A 175 12.00 13.10 17.44
CA LYS A 175 11.50 11.83 18.02
C LYS A 175 11.77 10.60 17.16
N THR A 176 11.77 10.78 15.85
CA THR A 176 11.83 9.66 14.88
C THR A 176 13.18 9.52 14.19
N MET A 177 14.03 10.55 14.28
CA MET A 177 15.28 10.71 13.52
C MET A 177 15.06 10.64 12.00
N LYS A 178 13.89 11.10 11.53
CA LYS A 178 13.48 11.08 10.13
C LYS A 178 12.75 12.37 9.76
N PRO A 179 12.99 12.93 8.55
CA PRO A 179 12.34 14.17 8.12
C PRO A 179 10.84 13.98 7.81
N VAL A 180 10.11 15.09 7.88
CA VAL A 180 8.82 15.25 7.20
C VAL A 180 9.10 15.94 5.87
N PHE A 181 8.71 15.33 4.76
CA PHE A 181 8.96 15.88 3.42
C PHE A 181 7.98 17.00 3.06
N GLY A 182 6.80 17.02 3.68
CA GLY A 182 5.82 18.07 3.47
C GLY A 182 4.40 17.58 3.70
N THR A 183 3.46 18.35 3.15
CA THR A 183 2.03 18.03 3.17
C THR A 183 1.51 17.81 1.76
N ILE A 184 0.44 17.03 1.64
CA ILE A 184 -0.42 16.99 0.45
C ILE A 184 -1.73 17.66 0.85
N PRO A 185 -2.19 18.69 0.10
CA PRO A 185 -3.45 19.36 0.41
C PRO A 185 -4.62 18.39 0.27
N LEU A 186 -5.70 18.64 1.00
CA LEU A 186 -6.93 17.88 0.78
C LEU A 186 -7.58 18.30 -0.53
N LEU A 187 -7.40 17.45 -1.55
CA LEU A 187 -7.93 17.62 -2.89
C LEU A 187 -9.27 16.91 -3.04
N LYS A 188 -10.16 17.51 -3.84
CA LYS A 188 -11.38 16.86 -4.30
C LYS A 188 -11.09 16.25 -5.67
N PHE A 189 -11.25 14.95 -5.77
CA PHE A 189 -11.11 14.21 -7.02
C PHE A 189 -12.44 13.57 -7.37
N ASP A 190 -12.82 13.64 -8.64
CA ASP A 190 -13.91 12.85 -9.21
C ASP A 190 -13.33 11.53 -9.73
N ILE A 191 -12.87 10.70 -8.79
CA ILE A 191 -12.34 9.37 -9.07
C ILE A 191 -13.24 8.33 -8.41
N PRO A 192 -13.52 7.19 -9.09
CA PRO A 192 -14.29 6.12 -8.50
C PRO A 192 -13.65 5.58 -7.22
N GLU A 193 -14.51 5.18 -6.28
CA GLU A 193 -14.09 4.54 -5.03
C GLU A 193 -13.35 3.21 -5.31
N GLU A 194 -12.33 2.93 -4.49
CA GLU A 194 -11.52 1.70 -4.52
C GLU A 194 -12.24 0.52 -3.87
N ASP A 195 -13.00 0.78 -2.80
CA ASP A 195 -13.59 -0.22 -1.93
C ASP A 195 -14.95 0.25 -1.41
N SER A 196 -15.81 -0.69 -1.01
CA SER A 196 -17.15 -0.38 -0.49
C SER A 196 -17.15 0.04 0.98
N LEU A 197 -15.98 0.24 1.60
CA LEU A 197 -15.85 0.63 3.01
C LEU A 197 -15.99 2.14 3.14
N HIS A 198 -17.23 2.61 3.07
CA HIS A 198 -17.62 3.94 3.53
C HIS A 198 -18.44 3.76 4.81
N VAL A 199 -17.83 4.11 5.94
CA VAL A 199 -18.51 4.40 7.21
C VAL A 199 -18.56 5.91 7.35
#